data_AF-A0AAP0RKL8-F1
#
_entry.id   AF-A0AAP0RKL8-F1
#
_cell.length_a   1.000
_cell.length_b   1.000
_cell.length_c   1.000
_cell.angle_alpha   90.00
_cell.angle_beta   90.00
_cell.angle_gamma   90.00
#
_symmetry.space_group_name_H-M   'P 1'
#
loop_
_entity.id
_entity.type
_entity.pdbx_description
1 polymer ?
#
loop_
_entity_poly.entity_id
_entity_poly.type
_entity_poly.pdbx_seq_one_letter_code
_entity_poly.pdbx_strand_id
1 'polypeptide(L)'
;MSSTISSRGGRNKSGKGILFHPASSMKSLSTQRSAMSLEDPETWNVQLFRSIDGGAVFGFPESPQDAAEIGLVTGKDNIIDRSIQDAYINAIRRAKNFIYIENQYFLGSSFGWKSTDLKVEDIGALHLIPKELSLKIVSKIEAGERFTVYIVIPMWPEGKPESASVQAILDWQRRTMEMMYFDITNALKAKGLTTNPREYLTFFCLGNRETKKIGEFAPTETPEPDTDYSRAQHARRFMIYVHAKMMIVDDEYIIIGSANINQRSMEGARDSEIAMGGFQPHHLATSQPAKGQIYGFRIALWCEHLGVSNEDFFLHPESVECVGLINHVAQQNWDLYSSDTLDHDLPGHLLRYPIEVTNDGSLTTLPATQFFPDTKAPILGAKSEYLPPILTT
;
A
#
# COMPACT_ATOMS: atom_id res chain seq x y z
N MET A 1 -46.18 -12.52 -34.84
CA MET A 1 -45.45 -11.56 -35.69
C MET A 1 -44.15 -11.25 -34.93
N SER A 2 -43.09 -12.07 -34.96
CA SER A 2 -42.23 -12.46 -36.08
C SER A 2 -41.79 -11.28 -36.95
N SER A 3 -40.55 -10.82 -36.75
CA SER A 3 -39.62 -10.58 -37.87
C SER A 3 -38.16 -10.53 -37.39
N THR A 4 -37.47 -11.58 -37.80
CA THR A 4 -36.04 -11.86 -37.82
C THR A 4 -35.30 -10.98 -38.84
N ILE A 5 -34.06 -10.56 -38.56
CA ILE A 5 -33.04 -10.22 -39.58
C ILE A 5 -31.69 -10.76 -39.04
N SER A 6 -31.34 -12.01 -39.31
CA SER A 6 -30.53 -12.49 -40.45
C SER A 6 -29.05 -12.10 -40.41
N SER A 7 -28.24 -12.93 -39.74
CA SER A 7 -26.80 -13.06 -39.97
C SER A 7 -26.54 -13.87 -41.25
N ARG A 8 -25.95 -13.26 -42.28
CA ARG A 8 -25.31 -13.98 -43.38
C ARG A 8 -23.79 -13.76 -43.32
N GLY A 9 -23.11 -14.61 -42.56
CA GLY A 9 -21.67 -14.80 -42.66
C GLY A 9 -21.37 -15.83 -43.73
N GLY A 10 -20.98 -15.38 -44.93
CA GLY A 10 -20.42 -16.26 -45.96
C GLY A 10 -19.03 -16.73 -45.55
N ARG A 11 -18.82 -18.05 -45.55
CA ARG A 11 -17.48 -18.64 -45.48
C ARG A 11 -16.77 -18.38 -46.81
N ASN A 12 -15.65 -17.66 -46.78
CA ASN A 12 -14.58 -17.85 -47.73
C ASN A 12 -13.30 -18.21 -46.97
N LYS A 13 -12.82 -19.43 -47.22
CA LYS A 13 -11.52 -19.93 -46.79
C LYS A 13 -10.45 -19.31 -47.69
N SER A 14 -9.39 -18.78 -47.10
CA SER A 14 -7.97 -18.99 -47.45
C SER A 14 -7.14 -17.74 -47.15
N GLY A 15 -6.10 -17.89 -46.34
CA GLY A 15 -5.04 -16.89 -46.19
C GLY A 15 -4.56 -16.75 -44.76
N LYS A 16 -3.42 -17.37 -44.44
CA LYS A 16 -2.62 -17.03 -43.27
C LYS A 16 -2.28 -15.53 -43.35
N GLY A 17 -2.96 -14.70 -42.57
CA GLY A 17 -2.71 -13.26 -42.47
C GLY A 17 -1.89 -12.98 -41.22
N ILE A 18 -0.60 -12.71 -41.42
CA ILE A 18 0.34 -12.24 -40.42
C ILE A 18 -0.17 -10.91 -39.83
N LEU A 19 -0.39 -10.87 -38.52
CA LEU A 19 -0.86 -9.71 -37.77
C LEU A 19 0.33 -8.81 -37.40
N PHE A 20 1.10 -8.35 -38.39
CA PHE A 20 2.15 -7.36 -38.20
C PHE A 20 2.18 -6.42 -39.41
N HIS A 21 1.67 -5.20 -39.21
CA HIS A 21 1.85 -4.11 -40.16
C HIS A 21 3.26 -3.52 -39.99
N PRO A 22 4.03 -3.30 -41.08
CA PRO A 22 5.34 -2.66 -41.01
C PRO A 22 5.24 -1.22 -40.49
N ALA A 23 6.23 -0.81 -39.69
CA ALA A 23 6.32 0.52 -39.06
C ALA A 23 6.22 1.71 -40.04
N SER A 24 6.37 1.48 -41.34
CA SER A 24 6.19 2.50 -42.39
C SER A 24 4.72 2.87 -42.68
N SER A 25 3.75 2.09 -42.17
CA SER A 25 2.31 2.29 -42.40
C SER A 25 1.61 3.13 -41.31
N MET A 26 2.34 3.56 -40.26
CA MET A 26 1.78 4.26 -39.11
C MET A 26 1.73 5.80 -39.27
N LYS A 27 1.95 6.32 -40.49
CA LYS A 27 1.96 7.77 -40.77
C LYS A 27 0.57 8.39 -41.00
N SER A 28 -0.52 7.62 -40.95
CA SER A 28 -1.88 8.13 -41.15
C SER A 28 -2.87 7.87 -40.00
N LEU A 29 -2.40 7.38 -38.85
CA LEU A 29 -3.18 7.51 -37.62
C LEU A 29 -3.07 8.97 -37.16
N SER A 30 -3.96 9.80 -37.71
CA SER A 30 -4.36 11.05 -37.09
C SER A 30 -4.89 10.73 -35.70
N THR A 31 -3.99 10.64 -34.72
CA THR A 31 -4.34 10.93 -33.35
C THR A 31 -4.88 12.35 -33.40
N GLN A 32 -6.19 12.51 -33.28
CA GLN A 32 -6.71 13.77 -32.78
C GLN A 32 -5.99 13.98 -31.46
N ARG A 33 -4.96 14.83 -31.47
CA ARG A 33 -4.50 15.48 -30.25
C ARG A 33 -5.73 16.24 -29.77
N SER A 34 -6.50 15.62 -28.88
CA SER A 34 -7.21 16.39 -27.88
C SER A 34 -6.11 17.11 -27.11
N ALA A 35 -5.72 18.27 -27.61
CA ALA A 35 -4.96 19.20 -26.85
C ALA A 35 -5.94 19.69 -25.79
N MET A 36 -6.06 18.96 -24.68
CA MET A 36 -6.48 19.60 -23.46
C MET A 36 -5.57 20.82 -23.33
N SER A 37 -6.19 22.01 -23.31
CA SER A 37 -5.44 23.24 -23.14
C SER A 37 -4.63 23.11 -21.85
N LEU A 38 -3.36 23.51 -21.85
CA LEU A 38 -2.55 23.56 -20.62
C LEU A 38 -3.20 24.48 -19.55
N GLU A 39 -4.18 25.29 -19.96
CA GLU A 39 -4.98 26.16 -19.10
C GLU A 39 -6.22 25.46 -18.50
N ASP A 40 -6.55 24.23 -18.89
CA ASP A 40 -7.66 23.48 -18.30
C ASP A 40 -7.31 23.06 -16.86
N PRO A 41 -8.06 23.52 -15.84
CA PRO A 41 -7.81 23.18 -14.43
C PRO A 41 -7.77 21.67 -14.16
N GLU A 42 -8.50 20.88 -14.96
CA GLU A 42 -8.58 19.42 -14.80
C GLU A 42 -7.41 18.67 -15.48
N THR A 43 -6.43 19.38 -16.06
CA THR A 43 -5.24 18.78 -16.68
C THR A 43 -4.40 18.00 -15.68
N TRP A 44 -3.74 16.94 -16.14
CA TRP A 44 -2.81 16.13 -15.36
C TRP A 44 -1.41 16.10 -15.97
N ASN A 45 -0.40 16.26 -15.12
CA ASN A 45 0.97 15.90 -15.43
C ASN A 45 1.25 14.51 -14.86
N VAL A 46 1.57 13.56 -15.74
CA VAL A 46 1.75 12.15 -15.37
C VAL A 46 3.09 11.64 -15.88
N GLN A 47 3.76 10.85 -15.06
CA GLN A 47 4.96 10.11 -15.41
C GLN A 47 4.73 8.61 -15.14
N LEU A 48 5.27 7.78 -16.05
CA LEU A 48 5.26 6.33 -15.90
C LEU A 48 6.59 5.88 -15.27
N PHE A 49 6.50 4.90 -14.38
CA PHE A 49 7.61 4.31 -13.65
C PHE A 49 7.53 2.79 -13.74
N ARG A 50 8.67 2.12 -13.67
CA ARG A 50 8.75 0.64 -13.71
C ARG A 50 9.74 0.08 -12.70
N SER A 51 9.58 -1.20 -12.44
CA SER A 51 10.63 -2.08 -11.97
C SER A 51 10.76 -3.18 -13.00
N ILE A 52 11.82 -3.17 -13.81
CA ILE A 52 12.00 -4.14 -14.89
C ILE A 52 13.48 -4.20 -15.29
N ASP A 53 13.95 -5.35 -15.79
CA ASP A 53 15.32 -5.49 -16.26
C ASP A 53 15.40 -5.82 -17.76
N GLY A 54 16.62 -5.74 -18.32
CA GLY A 54 16.91 -6.03 -19.72
C GLY A 54 16.63 -7.47 -20.16
N GLY A 55 16.35 -8.39 -19.22
CA GLY A 55 15.89 -9.74 -19.54
C GLY A 55 14.41 -9.77 -19.96
N ALA A 56 13.62 -8.79 -19.51
CA ALA A 56 12.18 -8.71 -19.76
C ALA A 56 11.79 -7.61 -20.77
N VAL A 57 12.70 -6.70 -21.14
CA VAL A 57 12.44 -5.62 -22.10
C VAL A 57 13.58 -5.41 -23.09
N PHE A 58 13.23 -5.10 -24.34
CA PHE A 58 14.19 -4.73 -25.38
C PHE A 58 14.42 -3.21 -25.43
N GLY A 59 15.62 -2.79 -25.84
CA GLY A 59 15.92 -1.39 -26.16
C GLY A 59 16.47 -0.57 -24.99
N PHE A 60 16.88 -1.18 -23.89
CA PHE A 60 17.76 -0.49 -22.94
C PHE A 60 19.13 -0.21 -23.56
N PRO A 61 19.79 0.92 -23.20
CA PRO A 61 21.16 1.20 -23.64
C PRO A 61 22.09 0.05 -23.24
N GLU A 62 23.09 -0.29 -24.04
CA GLU A 62 24.04 -1.36 -23.68
C GLU A 62 25.22 -0.84 -22.84
N SER A 63 25.56 0.43 -23.01
CA SER A 63 26.64 1.09 -22.27
C SER A 63 26.20 1.42 -20.84
N PRO A 64 27.00 1.07 -19.80
CA PRO A 64 26.72 1.49 -18.43
C PRO A 64 26.63 3.01 -18.24
N GLN A 65 27.34 3.79 -19.07
CA GLN A 65 27.31 5.26 -19.02
C GLN A 65 25.95 5.78 -19.50
N ASP A 66 25.52 5.35 -20.69
CA ASP A 66 24.23 5.71 -21.27
C ASP A 66 23.07 5.25 -20.38
N ALA A 67 23.18 4.07 -19.76
CA ALA A 67 22.21 3.55 -18.81
C ALA A 67 22.10 4.47 -17.57
N ALA A 68 23.23 4.88 -16.99
CA ALA A 68 23.25 5.76 -15.84
C ALA A 68 22.69 7.17 -16.14
N GLU A 69 22.91 7.70 -17.35
CA GLU A 69 22.40 9.02 -17.78
C GLU A 69 20.87 9.11 -17.76
N ILE A 70 20.18 7.98 -18.00
CA ILE A 70 18.71 7.90 -17.94
C ILE A 70 18.19 7.26 -16.64
N GLY A 71 19.04 7.11 -15.63
CA GLY A 71 18.67 6.62 -14.29
C GLY A 71 18.52 5.10 -14.17
N LEU A 72 19.03 4.32 -15.13
CA LEU A 72 19.10 2.87 -15.02
C LEU A 72 20.36 2.46 -14.24
N VAL A 73 20.29 1.30 -13.58
CA VAL A 73 21.42 0.74 -12.82
C VAL A 73 21.89 -0.57 -13.44
N THR A 74 23.21 -0.81 -13.41
CA THR A 74 23.79 -2.07 -13.89
C THR A 74 23.68 -3.13 -12.79
N GLY A 75 22.90 -4.17 -13.05
CA GLY A 75 22.85 -5.39 -12.23
C GLY A 75 23.97 -6.36 -12.58
N LYS A 76 23.86 -7.59 -12.06
CA LYS A 76 24.87 -8.63 -12.31
C LYS A 76 24.95 -9.02 -13.79
N ASP A 77 23.79 -9.27 -14.39
CA ASP A 77 23.69 -9.78 -15.77
C ASP A 77 22.87 -8.86 -16.68
N ASN A 78 22.04 -7.97 -16.11
CA ASN A 78 21.11 -7.09 -16.84
C ASN A 78 21.19 -5.65 -16.36
N ILE A 79 20.77 -4.72 -17.22
CA ILE A 79 20.44 -3.34 -16.84
C ILE A 79 19.04 -3.30 -16.23
N ILE A 80 18.89 -2.52 -15.19
CA ILE A 80 17.72 -2.52 -14.32
C ILE A 80 17.11 -1.11 -14.29
N ASP A 81 15.82 -1.02 -14.56
CA ASP A 81 14.97 0.12 -14.27
C ASP A 81 14.34 -0.09 -12.89
N ARG A 82 14.62 0.84 -11.98
CA ARG A 82 14.08 0.87 -10.61
C ARG A 82 13.34 2.19 -10.33
N SER A 83 12.85 2.83 -11.39
CA SER A 83 12.24 4.16 -11.33
C SER A 83 10.99 4.22 -10.45
N ILE A 84 10.31 3.10 -10.16
CA ILE A 84 9.26 3.06 -9.14
C ILE A 84 9.82 3.41 -7.76
N GLN A 85 10.90 2.74 -7.33
CA GLN A 85 11.49 3.03 -6.02
C GLN A 85 11.93 4.49 -5.95
N ASP A 86 12.53 5.01 -7.02
CA ASP A 86 13.00 6.38 -7.08
C ASP A 86 11.83 7.39 -7.05
N ALA A 87 10.70 7.08 -7.69
CA ALA A 87 9.48 7.89 -7.63
C ALA A 87 8.91 7.95 -6.21
N TYR A 88 8.82 6.81 -5.52
CA TYR A 88 8.40 6.75 -4.11
C TYR A 88 9.33 7.59 -3.23
N ILE A 89 10.66 7.44 -3.36
CA ILE A 89 11.64 8.21 -2.59
C ILE A 89 11.44 9.71 -2.80
N ASN A 90 11.33 10.17 -4.05
CA ASN A 90 11.17 11.59 -4.35
C ASN A 90 9.83 12.15 -3.83
N ALA A 91 8.75 11.37 -3.95
CA ALA A 91 7.44 11.75 -3.42
C ALA A 91 7.46 11.89 -1.89
N ILE A 92 8.11 10.97 -1.17
CA ILE A 92 8.27 11.04 0.29
C ILE A 92 9.14 12.25 0.66
N ARG A 93 10.28 12.46 -0.01
CA ARG A 93 11.22 13.53 0.33
C ARG A 93 10.62 14.93 0.17
N ARG A 94 9.76 15.14 -0.82
CA ARG A 94 9.09 16.44 -1.00
C ARG A 94 7.87 16.66 -0.11
N ALA A 95 7.37 15.62 0.56
CA ALA A 95 6.17 15.70 1.39
C ALA A 95 6.33 16.74 2.51
N LYS A 96 5.26 17.50 2.74
CA LYS A 96 5.21 18.65 3.65
C LYS A 96 4.24 18.47 4.81
N ASN A 97 3.06 17.89 4.56
CA ASN A 97 1.93 17.83 5.48
C ASN A 97 1.61 16.39 5.87
N PHE A 98 1.34 15.51 4.91
CA PHE A 98 1.00 14.13 5.21
C PHE A 98 1.27 13.17 4.04
N ILE A 99 1.30 11.88 4.38
CA ILE A 99 1.34 10.78 3.41
C ILE A 99 0.27 9.76 3.79
N TYR A 100 -0.52 9.32 2.81
CA TYR A 100 -1.49 8.23 2.94
C TYR A 100 -1.10 7.08 2.00
N ILE A 101 -0.94 5.87 2.53
CA ILE A 101 -0.52 4.69 1.80
C ILE A 101 -1.54 3.58 1.98
N GLU A 102 -1.95 2.95 0.89
CA GLU A 102 -2.58 1.63 0.91
C GLU A 102 -1.69 0.65 0.16
N ASN A 103 -1.20 -0.39 0.84
CA ASN A 103 -0.31 -1.35 0.21
C ASN A 103 -0.53 -2.78 0.74
N GLN A 104 -0.41 -3.78 -0.13
CA GLN A 104 -0.49 -5.19 0.27
C GLN A 104 0.65 -5.63 1.18
N TYR A 105 1.84 -5.08 0.98
CA TYR A 105 3.00 -5.36 1.81
C TYR A 105 3.61 -4.05 2.32
N PHE A 106 4.12 -4.10 3.55
CA PHE A 106 4.88 -2.99 4.10
C PHE A 106 6.06 -3.54 4.90
N LEU A 107 7.16 -3.82 4.20
CA LEU A 107 8.41 -4.28 4.79
C LEU A 107 9.58 -3.77 3.96
N GLY A 108 10.73 -3.55 4.58
CA GLY A 108 11.92 -3.10 3.85
C GLY A 108 12.89 -2.30 4.69
N SER A 109 13.89 -1.72 4.00
CA SER A 109 15.00 -1.00 4.64
C SER A 109 15.70 -1.82 5.73
N SER A 110 15.92 -3.11 5.46
CA SER A 110 16.47 -4.10 6.41
C SER A 110 17.82 -3.71 6.99
N PHE A 111 18.62 -2.92 6.28
CA PHE A 111 19.87 -2.33 6.79
C PHE A 111 19.67 -1.45 8.04
N GLY A 112 18.46 -0.95 8.29
CA GLY A 112 18.09 -0.19 9.47
C GLY A 112 17.47 -1.01 10.59
N TRP A 113 17.19 -2.30 10.37
CA TRP A 113 16.59 -3.15 11.40
C TRP A 113 17.57 -3.43 12.53
N LYS A 114 17.03 -3.55 13.75
CA LYS A 114 17.78 -4.04 14.90
C LYS A 114 17.34 -5.47 15.18
N SER A 115 18.31 -6.38 15.22
CA SER A 115 18.05 -7.78 15.51
C SER A 115 19.19 -8.38 16.32
N THR A 116 18.82 -9.27 17.24
CA THR A 116 19.74 -10.14 17.98
C THR A 116 19.67 -11.60 17.51
N ASP A 117 18.70 -11.93 16.65
CA ASP A 117 18.30 -13.29 16.28
C ASP A 117 18.57 -13.63 14.79
N LEU A 118 19.02 -12.65 14.00
CA LEU A 118 19.49 -12.83 12.63
C LEU A 118 20.56 -11.79 12.27
N LYS A 119 21.28 -12.06 11.19
CA LYS A 119 22.24 -11.14 10.60
C LYS A 119 21.56 -10.29 9.53
N VAL A 120 21.39 -9.00 9.78
CA VAL A 120 20.58 -8.10 8.95
C VAL A 120 21.09 -7.95 7.52
N GLU A 121 22.40 -8.11 7.31
CA GLU A 121 23.02 -8.05 5.98
C GLU A 121 22.58 -9.20 5.07
N ASP A 122 22.13 -10.33 5.64
CA ASP A 122 21.74 -11.51 4.89
C ASP A 122 20.27 -11.43 4.39
N ILE A 123 19.51 -10.40 4.81
CA ILE A 123 18.09 -10.22 4.44
C ILE A 123 17.93 -9.67 3.01
N GLY A 124 18.76 -8.70 2.63
CA GLY A 124 18.74 -8.13 1.28
C GLY A 124 17.50 -7.31 0.90
N ALA A 125 16.67 -6.91 1.86
CA ALA A 125 15.52 -6.01 1.63
C ALA A 125 15.96 -4.54 1.73
N LEU A 126 16.71 -4.07 0.74
CA LEU A 126 17.48 -2.82 0.78
C LEU A 126 16.75 -1.58 0.26
N HIS A 127 15.53 -1.69 -0.27
CA HIS A 127 14.80 -0.51 -0.73
C HIS A 127 14.51 0.48 0.42
N LEU A 128 14.39 1.76 0.09
CA LEU A 128 14.48 2.85 1.07
C LEU A 128 13.15 3.34 1.65
N ILE A 129 12.01 2.87 1.14
CA ILE A 129 10.68 3.47 1.42
C ILE A 129 10.39 3.59 2.93
N PRO A 130 10.47 2.52 3.74
CA PRO A 130 10.23 2.64 5.18
C PRO A 130 11.19 3.61 5.89
N LYS A 131 12.48 3.58 5.55
CA LYS A 131 13.47 4.48 6.16
C LYS A 131 13.22 5.94 5.77
N GLU A 132 12.95 6.23 4.50
CA GLU A 132 12.62 7.59 4.04
C GLU A 132 11.39 8.14 4.75
N LEU A 133 10.35 7.33 4.97
CA LEU A 133 9.16 7.73 5.72
C LEU A 133 9.51 8.10 7.17
N SER A 134 10.25 7.23 7.87
CA SER A 134 10.67 7.52 9.26
C SER A 134 11.56 8.74 9.36
N LEU A 135 12.54 8.91 8.45
CA LEU A 135 13.43 10.08 8.44
C LEU A 135 12.69 11.36 8.07
N LYS A 136 11.68 11.29 7.19
CA LYS A 136 10.79 12.43 6.92
C LYS A 136 10.06 12.85 8.19
N ILE A 137 9.45 11.92 8.91
CA ILE A 137 8.77 12.22 10.19
C ILE A 137 9.76 12.82 11.20
N VAL A 138 10.94 12.19 11.36
CA VAL A 138 11.99 12.68 12.27
C VAL A 138 12.38 14.12 11.93
N SER A 139 12.62 14.43 10.65
CA SER A 139 12.98 15.79 10.22
C SER A 139 11.90 16.82 10.55
N LYS A 140 10.62 16.42 10.49
CA LYS A 140 9.47 17.28 10.82
C LYS A 140 9.35 17.52 12.33
N ILE A 141 9.54 16.47 13.13
CA ILE A 141 9.64 16.58 14.60
C ILE A 141 10.81 17.50 14.97
N GLU A 142 11.96 17.34 14.32
CA GLU A 142 13.14 18.15 14.55
C GLU A 142 12.93 19.64 14.22
N ALA A 143 12.18 19.91 13.16
CA ALA A 143 11.79 21.27 12.76
C ALA A 143 10.64 21.85 13.60
N GLY A 144 9.93 21.04 14.40
CA GLY A 144 8.70 21.46 15.08
C GLY A 144 7.53 21.67 14.12
N GLU A 145 7.58 21.05 12.94
CA GLU A 145 6.54 21.11 11.91
C GLU A 145 5.59 19.92 12.05
N ARG A 146 4.29 20.15 11.81
CA ARG A 146 3.31 19.08 11.86
C ARG A 146 3.42 18.18 10.63
N PHE A 147 3.39 16.87 10.85
CA PHE A 147 3.41 15.88 9.78
C PHE A 147 2.82 14.55 10.24
N THR A 148 2.14 13.82 9.35
CA THR A 148 1.59 12.50 9.68
C THR A 148 1.66 11.54 8.50
N VAL A 149 1.97 10.27 8.80
CA VAL A 149 1.93 9.16 7.84
C VAL A 149 0.86 8.16 8.27
N TYR A 150 -0.03 7.83 7.35
CA TYR A 150 -1.12 6.88 7.50
C TYR A 150 -0.85 5.68 6.58
N ILE A 151 -0.88 4.47 7.12
CA ILE A 151 -0.59 3.25 6.36
C ILE A 151 -1.71 2.25 6.58
N VAL A 152 -2.36 1.82 5.49
CA VAL A 152 -3.36 0.76 5.47
C VAL A 152 -2.76 -0.45 4.76
N ILE A 153 -2.72 -1.57 5.46
CA ILE A 153 -2.17 -2.85 5.01
C ILE A 153 -3.19 -3.96 5.26
N PRO A 154 -3.12 -5.12 4.59
CA PRO A 154 -4.02 -6.21 4.92
C PRO A 154 -3.73 -6.70 6.34
N MET A 155 -4.74 -7.30 6.99
CA MET A 155 -4.56 -7.83 8.35
C MET A 155 -3.42 -8.86 8.39
N TRP A 156 -3.37 -9.73 7.37
CA TRP A 156 -2.23 -10.54 6.98
C TRP A 156 -2.18 -10.69 5.45
N PRO A 157 -1.01 -10.97 4.84
CA PRO A 157 -0.91 -11.28 3.41
C PRO A 157 -1.74 -12.51 3.00
N GLU A 158 -2.26 -12.52 1.77
CA GLU A 158 -3.08 -13.61 1.24
C GLU A 158 -2.41 -14.98 1.39
N GLY A 159 -3.17 -15.93 1.92
CA GLY A 159 -2.72 -17.28 2.23
C GLY A 159 -3.24 -17.76 3.59
N LYS A 160 -2.88 -18.99 3.95
CA LYS A 160 -3.13 -19.49 5.30
C LYS A 160 -2.26 -18.70 6.29
N PRO A 161 -2.84 -18.04 7.31
CA PRO A 161 -2.09 -17.10 8.14
C PRO A 161 -1.04 -17.80 9.02
N GLU A 162 -1.19 -19.09 9.32
CA GLU A 162 -0.20 -19.93 10.01
C GLU A 162 0.92 -20.45 9.10
N SER A 163 0.81 -20.28 7.78
CA SER A 163 1.87 -20.74 6.88
C SER A 163 3.16 -19.97 7.13
N ALA A 164 4.32 -20.63 7.00
CA ALA A 164 5.58 -19.94 7.26
C ALA A 164 5.87 -18.80 6.27
N SER A 165 5.27 -18.82 5.08
CA SER A 165 5.37 -17.68 4.16
C SER A 165 4.71 -16.45 4.77
N VAL A 166 3.46 -16.57 5.21
CA VAL A 166 2.73 -15.45 5.84
C VAL A 166 3.41 -15.03 7.14
N GLN A 167 3.81 -15.99 7.98
CA GLN A 167 4.47 -15.69 9.26
C GLN A 167 5.83 -15.01 9.08
N ALA A 168 6.64 -15.40 8.08
CA ALA A 168 7.90 -14.71 7.78
C ALA A 168 7.66 -13.27 7.30
N ILE A 169 6.66 -13.06 6.44
CA ILE A 169 6.31 -11.72 5.95
C ILE A 169 5.84 -10.81 7.10
N LEU A 170 5.00 -11.34 8.00
CA LEU A 170 4.56 -10.60 9.20
C LEU A 170 5.74 -10.25 10.12
N ASP A 171 6.75 -11.12 10.23
CA ASP A 171 7.98 -10.82 11.00
C ASP A 171 8.77 -9.68 10.36
N TRP A 172 8.94 -9.68 9.03
CA TRP A 172 9.59 -8.57 8.29
C TRP A 172 8.83 -7.25 8.42
N GLN A 173 7.50 -7.31 8.35
CA GLN A 173 6.65 -6.14 8.58
C GLN A 173 6.83 -5.60 10.00
N ARG A 174 6.79 -6.47 11.02
CA ARG A 174 7.02 -6.09 12.42
C ARG A 174 8.37 -5.40 12.60
N ARG A 175 9.47 -5.99 12.09
CA ARG A 175 10.82 -5.40 12.20
C ARG A 175 10.92 -4.04 11.50
N THR A 176 10.22 -3.89 10.38
CA THR A 176 10.14 -2.62 9.65
C THR A 176 9.41 -1.56 10.47
N MET A 177 8.25 -1.91 11.05
CA MET A 177 7.50 -1.02 11.92
C MET A 177 8.30 -0.64 13.18
N GLU A 178 8.96 -1.61 13.84
CA GLU A 178 9.84 -1.36 14.99
C GLU A 178 10.97 -0.39 14.67
N MET A 179 11.64 -0.57 13.53
CA MET A 179 12.67 0.37 13.07
C MET A 179 12.11 1.79 12.96
N MET A 180 10.95 1.95 12.31
CA MET A 180 10.35 3.27 12.10
C MET A 180 9.91 3.91 13.42
N TYR A 181 9.24 3.15 14.30
CA TYR A 181 8.79 3.66 15.59
C TYR A 181 9.96 3.95 16.54
N PHE A 182 11.05 3.19 16.47
CA PHE A 182 12.27 3.49 17.20
C PHE A 182 12.86 4.84 16.80
N ASP A 183 12.97 5.12 15.49
CA ASP A 183 13.47 6.40 14.98
C ASP A 183 12.61 7.59 15.46
N ILE A 184 11.29 7.47 15.33
CA ILE A 184 10.32 8.51 15.73
C ILE A 184 10.37 8.74 17.24
N THR A 185 10.38 7.68 18.03
CA THR A 185 10.39 7.75 19.49
C THR A 185 11.66 8.43 20.00
N ASN A 186 12.82 8.19 19.39
CA ASN A 186 14.05 8.87 19.75
C ASN A 186 14.02 10.36 19.39
N ALA A 187 13.46 10.73 18.24
CA ALA A 187 13.31 12.13 17.87
C ALA A 187 12.38 12.89 18.84
N LEU A 188 11.27 12.27 19.25
CA LEU A 188 10.36 12.82 20.26
C LEU A 188 11.07 13.02 21.60
N LYS A 189 11.80 12.00 22.08
CA LYS A 189 12.59 12.08 23.32
C LYS A 189 13.67 13.17 23.25
N ALA A 190 14.37 13.30 22.13
CA ALA A 190 15.38 14.32 21.93
C ALA A 190 14.80 15.74 21.96
N LYS A 191 13.52 15.90 21.60
CA LYS A 191 12.77 17.16 21.72
C LYS A 191 12.07 17.35 23.08
N GLY A 192 12.16 16.38 23.98
CA GLY A 192 11.46 16.41 25.27
C GLY A 192 9.94 16.27 25.14
N LEU A 193 9.45 15.70 24.04
CA LEU A 193 8.02 15.48 23.78
C LEU A 193 7.59 14.12 24.33
N THR A 194 6.44 14.08 24.99
CA THR A 194 5.81 12.85 25.51
C THR A 194 4.63 12.40 24.64
N THR A 195 4.53 12.92 23.43
CA THR A 195 3.48 12.64 22.46
C THR A 195 3.49 11.17 22.06
N ASN A 196 2.32 10.58 21.81
CA ASN A 196 2.25 9.21 21.30
C ASN A 196 2.85 9.17 19.88
N PRO A 197 3.83 8.30 19.57
CA PRO A 197 4.40 8.21 18.22
C PRO A 197 3.35 7.84 17.15
N ARG A 198 2.21 7.25 17.54
CA ARG A 198 1.07 7.00 16.66
C ARG A 198 0.33 8.26 16.19
N GLU A 199 0.64 9.42 16.76
CA GLU A 199 0.19 10.70 16.20
C GLU A 199 1.00 11.08 14.95
N TYR A 200 2.18 10.52 14.73
CA TYR A 200 3.02 10.81 13.57
C TYR A 200 3.06 9.67 12.54
N LEU A 201 2.93 8.42 12.99
CA LEU A 201 2.91 7.23 12.15
C LEU A 201 1.84 6.26 12.65
N THR A 202 0.82 5.98 11.85
CA THR A 202 -0.26 5.08 12.25
C THR A 202 -0.52 4.00 11.20
N PHE A 203 -0.70 2.77 11.68
CA PHE A 203 -0.96 1.58 10.87
C PHE A 203 -2.39 1.08 11.11
N PHE A 204 -3.05 0.71 10.02
CA PHE A 204 -4.40 0.18 9.98
C PHE A 204 -4.47 -1.07 9.11
N CYS A 205 -5.52 -1.84 9.31
CA CYS A 205 -6.01 -2.81 8.34
C CYS A 205 -7.51 -2.63 8.12
N LEU A 206 -8.07 -3.36 7.15
CA LEU A 206 -9.50 -3.32 6.87
C LEU A 206 -10.20 -4.61 7.29
N GLY A 207 -11.41 -4.48 7.80
CA GLY A 207 -12.27 -5.61 8.15
C GLY A 207 -13.74 -5.31 7.93
N ASN A 208 -14.52 -6.38 7.82
CA ASN A 208 -15.97 -6.28 7.84
C ASN A 208 -16.55 -7.32 8.81
N ARG A 209 -17.72 -7.00 9.37
CA ARG A 209 -18.47 -7.88 10.24
C ARG A 209 -19.96 -7.61 10.05
N GLU A 210 -20.72 -8.65 9.73
CA GLU A 210 -22.10 -8.51 9.28
C GLU A 210 -23.05 -9.42 10.06
N THR A 211 -24.08 -8.83 10.64
CA THR A 211 -25.19 -9.58 11.22
C THR A 211 -25.83 -10.49 10.16
N LYS A 212 -26.33 -11.65 10.59
CA LYS A 212 -27.03 -12.57 9.70
C LYS A 212 -28.37 -11.97 9.30
N LYS A 213 -28.62 -11.82 7.99
CA LYS A 213 -29.85 -11.21 7.48
C LYS A 213 -30.88 -12.26 7.07
N ILE A 214 -32.16 -11.92 7.16
CA ILE A 214 -33.24 -12.80 6.68
C ILE A 214 -33.12 -12.92 5.15
N GLY A 215 -33.10 -14.15 4.65
CA GLY A 215 -32.95 -14.43 3.22
C GLY A 215 -31.51 -14.40 2.72
N GLU A 216 -30.51 -14.24 3.61
CA GLU A 216 -29.11 -14.46 3.27
C GLU A 216 -28.88 -15.89 2.77
N PHE A 217 -27.94 -16.05 1.84
CA PHE A 217 -27.53 -17.36 1.33
C PHE A 217 -27.15 -18.31 2.47
N ALA A 218 -27.73 -19.52 2.44
CA ALA A 218 -27.39 -20.59 3.35
C ALA A 218 -26.60 -21.66 2.56
N PRO A 219 -25.32 -21.89 2.87
CA PRO A 219 -24.55 -22.94 2.22
C PRO A 219 -25.12 -24.33 2.57
N THR A 220 -25.00 -25.28 1.64
CA THR A 220 -25.45 -26.67 1.85
C THR A 220 -24.51 -27.48 2.72
N GLU A 221 -23.26 -27.05 2.82
CA GLU A 221 -22.21 -27.69 3.61
C GLU A 221 -21.69 -26.69 4.65
N THR A 222 -21.26 -27.21 5.80
CA THR A 222 -20.64 -26.43 6.86
C THR A 222 -19.14 -26.73 6.92
N PRO A 223 -18.30 -25.74 7.28
CA PRO A 223 -16.88 -25.99 7.51
C PRO A 223 -16.65 -27.05 8.58
N GLU A 224 -15.53 -27.75 8.49
CA GLU A 224 -15.09 -28.68 9.51
C GLU A 224 -14.99 -27.98 10.89
N PRO A 225 -15.43 -28.64 11.98
CA PRO A 225 -15.34 -28.09 13.33
C PRO A 225 -13.91 -27.67 13.70
N ASP A 226 -13.78 -26.68 14.59
CA ASP A 226 -12.50 -26.19 15.14
C ASP A 226 -11.48 -25.68 14.10
N THR A 227 -11.93 -25.40 12.88
CA THR A 227 -11.13 -24.72 11.85
C THR A 227 -11.29 -23.21 11.90
N ASP A 228 -10.31 -22.50 11.34
CA ASP A 228 -10.36 -21.05 11.13
C ASP A 228 -11.59 -20.65 10.32
N TYR A 229 -11.91 -21.44 9.28
CA TYR A 229 -13.10 -21.22 8.46
C TYR A 229 -14.38 -21.31 9.30
N SER A 230 -14.52 -22.35 10.13
CA SER A 230 -15.65 -22.47 11.04
C SER A 230 -15.73 -21.28 11.99
N ARG A 231 -14.64 -20.90 12.66
CA ARG A 231 -14.64 -19.77 13.60
C ARG A 231 -15.01 -18.44 12.93
N ALA A 232 -14.42 -18.12 11.78
CA ALA A 232 -14.73 -16.89 11.05
C ALA A 232 -16.19 -16.87 10.55
N GLN A 233 -16.71 -18.00 10.05
CA GLN A 233 -18.11 -18.11 9.63
C GLN A 233 -19.08 -17.89 10.81
N HIS A 234 -18.78 -18.43 11.99
CA HIS A 234 -19.59 -18.25 13.19
C HIS A 234 -19.48 -16.82 13.76
N ALA A 235 -18.27 -16.25 13.80
CA ALA A 235 -18.00 -14.91 14.30
C ALA A 235 -18.46 -13.80 13.33
N ARG A 236 -18.82 -14.18 12.08
CA ARG A 236 -19.41 -13.33 11.05
C ARG A 236 -18.50 -12.19 10.60
N ARG A 237 -17.18 -12.40 10.67
CA ARG A 237 -16.17 -11.39 10.36
C ARG A 237 -15.07 -11.96 9.49
N PHE A 238 -14.48 -11.09 8.67
CA PHE A 238 -13.22 -11.38 7.99
C PHE A 238 -12.54 -10.06 7.60
N MET A 239 -11.26 -10.12 7.24
CA MET A 239 -10.58 -8.94 6.72
C MET A 239 -11.17 -8.54 5.36
N ILE A 240 -11.23 -7.24 5.09
CA ILE A 240 -11.28 -6.75 3.72
C ILE A 240 -9.84 -6.71 3.24
N TYR A 241 -9.53 -7.46 2.18
CA TYR A 241 -8.15 -7.64 1.78
C TYR A 241 -7.62 -6.43 1.00
N VAL A 242 -6.63 -5.75 1.58
CA VAL A 242 -5.98 -4.59 0.97
C VAL A 242 -4.98 -5.08 -0.08
N HIS A 243 -5.42 -5.12 -1.34
CA HIS A 243 -4.56 -5.42 -2.48
C HIS A 243 -4.05 -4.17 -3.21
N ALA A 244 -4.39 -2.97 -2.71
CA ALA A 244 -3.92 -1.71 -3.26
C ALA A 244 -2.38 -1.62 -3.28
N LYS A 245 -1.86 -0.77 -4.17
CA LYS A 245 -0.47 -0.30 -4.18
C LYS A 245 -0.46 1.18 -4.57
N MET A 246 -0.79 2.02 -3.60
CA MET A 246 -1.06 3.43 -3.80
C MET A 246 -0.43 4.28 -2.70
N MET A 247 0.03 5.47 -3.06
CA MET A 247 0.48 6.49 -2.13
C MET A 247 -0.03 7.87 -2.57
N ILE A 248 -0.68 8.59 -1.67
CA ILE A 248 -1.06 10.00 -1.80
C ILE A 248 -0.14 10.84 -0.91
N VAL A 249 0.33 11.96 -1.46
CA VAL A 249 1.18 12.93 -0.77
C VAL A 249 0.53 14.30 -0.85
N ASP A 250 0.29 14.90 0.32
CA ASP A 250 -0.21 16.27 0.49
C ASP A 250 -1.50 16.61 -0.29
N ASP A 251 -2.32 15.60 -0.61
CA ASP A 251 -3.51 15.71 -1.49
C ASP A 251 -3.22 16.28 -2.90
N GLU A 252 -1.94 16.43 -3.29
CA GLU A 252 -1.52 17.04 -4.56
C GLU A 252 -0.84 16.06 -5.52
N TYR A 253 -0.32 14.93 -5.02
CA TYR A 253 0.33 13.92 -5.84
C TYR A 253 -0.09 12.51 -5.44
N ILE A 254 -0.22 11.64 -6.43
CA ILE A 254 -0.59 10.24 -6.24
C ILE A 254 0.32 9.32 -7.06
N ILE A 255 0.67 8.18 -6.49
CA ILE A 255 1.24 7.02 -7.19
C ILE A 255 0.22 5.89 -7.14
N ILE A 256 -0.06 5.26 -8.29
CA ILE A 256 -0.89 4.04 -8.39
C ILE A 256 -0.17 3.05 -9.30
N GLY A 257 -0.07 1.79 -8.89
CA GLY A 257 0.57 0.77 -9.72
C GLY A 257 0.37 -0.65 -9.22
N SER A 258 1.28 -1.53 -9.63
CA SER A 258 1.35 -2.92 -9.21
C SER A 258 2.36 -3.18 -8.09
N ALA A 259 3.34 -2.28 -7.92
CA ALA A 259 4.48 -2.46 -7.02
C ALA A 259 4.14 -2.36 -5.54
N ASN A 260 4.37 -3.44 -4.80
CA ASN A 260 4.23 -3.47 -3.36
C ASN A 260 5.39 -2.76 -2.64
N ILE A 261 5.20 -2.35 -1.38
CA ILE A 261 6.31 -1.88 -0.53
C ILE A 261 7.01 -3.10 0.08
N ASN A 262 7.78 -3.77 -0.77
CA ASN A 262 8.67 -4.86 -0.44
C ASN A 262 9.84 -4.87 -1.46
N GLN A 263 10.87 -5.68 -1.21
CA GLN A 263 12.03 -5.78 -2.08
C GLN A 263 11.70 -6.41 -3.43
N ARG A 264 10.82 -7.42 -3.44
CA ARG A 264 10.34 -8.08 -4.68
C ARG A 264 9.85 -7.08 -5.73
N SER A 265 9.07 -6.07 -5.33
CA SER A 265 8.54 -5.07 -6.24
C SER A 265 9.47 -3.86 -6.42
N MET A 266 10.25 -3.47 -5.41
CA MET A 266 11.04 -2.23 -5.44
C MET A 266 12.45 -2.38 -6.04
N GLU A 267 12.96 -3.61 -6.21
CA GLU A 267 14.35 -3.85 -6.65
C GLU A 267 14.61 -3.51 -8.12
N GLY A 268 13.62 -3.72 -8.99
CA GLY A 268 13.78 -3.61 -10.45
C GLY A 268 14.13 -4.93 -11.13
N ALA A 269 14.89 -5.81 -10.47
CA ALA A 269 15.39 -7.07 -11.04
C ALA A 269 14.77 -8.34 -10.44
N ARG A 270 13.69 -8.20 -9.66
CA ARG A 270 12.91 -9.32 -9.11
C ARG A 270 11.62 -9.48 -9.91
N ASP A 271 10.50 -8.99 -9.40
CA ASP A 271 9.25 -9.00 -10.16
C ASP A 271 9.19 -7.76 -11.06
N SER A 272 8.57 -7.90 -12.24
CA SER A 272 8.34 -6.78 -13.13
C SER A 272 7.07 -6.02 -12.72
N GLU A 273 7.20 -4.70 -12.55
CA GLU A 273 6.14 -3.84 -12.04
C GLU A 273 5.98 -2.57 -12.88
N ILE A 274 4.79 -1.98 -12.80
CA ILE A 274 4.48 -0.70 -13.44
C ILE A 274 3.70 0.19 -12.47
N ALA A 275 3.98 1.49 -12.50
CA ALA A 275 3.22 2.48 -11.76
C ALA A 275 3.12 3.78 -12.55
N MET A 276 2.03 4.51 -12.37
CA MET A 276 1.95 5.90 -12.75
C MET A 276 2.11 6.76 -11.50
N GLY A 277 2.69 7.94 -11.66
CA GLY A 277 2.56 9.00 -10.67
C GLY A 277 2.19 10.31 -11.34
N GLY A 278 1.31 11.06 -10.71
CA GLY A 278 0.78 12.28 -11.33
C GLY A 278 0.21 13.27 -10.34
N PHE A 279 0.03 14.48 -10.84
CA PHE A 279 -0.58 15.61 -10.14
C PHE A 279 -1.35 16.49 -11.11
N GLN A 280 -2.29 17.28 -10.58
CA GLN A 280 -2.94 18.34 -11.32
C GLN A 280 -2.20 19.66 -11.06
N PRO A 281 -1.58 20.31 -12.06
CA PRO A 281 -0.74 21.49 -11.84
C PRO A 281 -1.50 22.70 -11.29
N HIS A 282 -2.82 22.74 -11.48
CA HIS A 282 -3.70 23.81 -10.98
C HIS A 282 -4.27 23.53 -9.58
N HIS A 283 -3.95 22.37 -8.97
CA HIS A 283 -4.45 21.94 -7.65
C HIS A 283 -3.30 21.54 -6.71
N LEU A 284 -2.26 22.37 -6.62
CA LEU A 284 -1.10 22.13 -5.75
C LEU A 284 -1.26 22.77 -4.37
N ALA A 285 -0.78 22.08 -3.34
CA ALA A 285 -0.74 22.50 -1.93
C ALA A 285 0.40 23.51 -1.65
N THR A 286 0.54 24.53 -2.49
CA THR A 286 1.61 25.55 -2.39
C THR A 286 1.22 26.76 -1.55
N SER A 287 0.06 27.36 -1.83
CA SER A 287 -0.46 28.55 -1.13
C SER A 287 -1.79 28.29 -0.44
N GLN A 288 -2.52 27.27 -0.86
CA GLN A 288 -3.79 26.82 -0.31
C GLN A 288 -3.82 25.28 -0.30
N PRO A 289 -4.65 24.63 0.54
CA PRO A 289 -4.83 23.19 0.47
C PRO A 289 -5.25 22.71 -0.92
N ALA A 290 -4.65 21.61 -1.39
CA ALA A 290 -5.04 21.00 -2.66
C ALA A 290 -6.49 20.48 -2.58
N LYS A 291 -7.33 20.89 -3.54
CA LYS A 291 -8.74 20.46 -3.65
C LYS A 291 -9.08 19.99 -5.07
N GLY A 292 -8.19 19.18 -5.64
CA GLY A 292 -8.40 18.53 -6.94
C GLY A 292 -9.02 17.14 -6.79
N GLN A 293 -8.91 16.34 -7.84
CA GLN A 293 -9.35 14.95 -7.90
C GLN A 293 -8.62 14.05 -6.90
N ILE A 294 -7.34 14.32 -6.60
CA ILE A 294 -6.56 13.53 -5.63
C ILE A 294 -7.15 13.70 -4.22
N TYR A 295 -7.41 14.94 -3.80
CA TYR A 295 -8.17 15.25 -2.58
C TYR A 295 -9.52 14.51 -2.57
N GLY A 296 -10.32 14.65 -3.64
CA GLY A 296 -11.64 14.02 -3.72
C GLY A 296 -11.59 12.50 -3.62
N PHE A 297 -10.59 11.87 -4.26
CA PHE A 297 -10.36 10.43 -4.19
C PHE A 297 -9.98 9.98 -2.78
N ARG A 298 -9.09 10.73 -2.09
CA ARG A 298 -8.70 10.45 -0.71
C ARG A 298 -9.86 10.61 0.26
N ILE A 299 -10.74 11.61 0.06
CA ILE A 299 -12.00 11.75 0.82
C ILE A 299 -12.88 10.54 0.60
N ALA A 300 -13.10 10.12 -0.66
CA ALA A 300 -13.94 8.98 -0.97
C ALA A 300 -13.45 7.69 -0.29
N LEU A 301 -12.14 7.41 -0.32
CA LEU A 301 -11.54 6.29 0.39
C LEU A 301 -11.73 6.39 1.90
N TRP A 302 -11.51 7.57 2.48
CA TRP A 302 -11.70 7.75 3.93
C TRP A 302 -13.17 7.59 4.34
N CYS A 303 -14.11 8.08 3.54
CA CYS A 303 -15.53 7.86 3.77
C CYS A 303 -15.90 6.38 3.70
N GLU A 304 -15.37 5.64 2.71
CA GLU A 304 -15.52 4.17 2.61
C GLU A 304 -14.98 3.48 3.86
N HIS A 305 -13.73 3.77 4.24
CA HIS A 305 -13.07 3.06 5.33
C HIS A 305 -13.62 3.44 6.70
N LEU A 306 -13.99 4.70 6.92
CA LEU A 306 -14.46 5.16 8.25
C LEU A 306 -15.97 5.03 8.42
N GLY A 307 -16.74 4.81 7.35
CA GLY A 307 -18.20 4.73 7.41
C GLY A 307 -18.88 6.06 7.76
N VAL A 308 -18.20 7.18 7.51
CA VAL A 308 -18.73 8.53 7.78
C VAL A 308 -18.87 9.32 6.50
N SER A 309 -19.85 10.22 6.46
CA SER A 309 -20.15 11.05 5.28
C SER A 309 -19.73 12.51 5.44
N ASN A 310 -19.34 12.94 6.65
CA ASN A 310 -18.93 14.32 6.89
C ASN A 310 -17.42 14.47 6.69
N GLU A 311 -17.03 15.20 5.66
CA GLU A 311 -15.64 15.43 5.28
C GLU A 311 -14.93 16.53 6.09
N ASP A 312 -15.64 17.37 6.83
CA ASP A 312 -15.07 18.55 7.51
C ASP A 312 -13.95 18.17 8.50
N PHE A 313 -14.02 16.97 9.07
CA PHE A 313 -13.03 16.47 10.01
C PHE A 313 -11.73 15.99 9.34
N PHE A 314 -11.72 15.84 8.02
CA PHE A 314 -10.63 15.25 7.25
C PHE A 314 -9.92 16.24 6.33
N LEU A 315 -10.28 17.52 6.42
CA LEU A 315 -9.71 18.59 5.59
C LEU A 315 -8.22 18.82 5.84
N HIS A 316 -7.74 18.51 7.05
CA HIS A 316 -6.36 18.70 7.47
C HIS A 316 -5.79 17.38 8.02
N PRO A 317 -5.39 16.44 7.13
CA PRO A 317 -4.89 15.12 7.53
C PRO A 317 -3.67 15.18 8.46
N GLU A 318 -2.88 16.24 8.40
CA GLU A 318 -1.76 16.43 9.29
C GLU A 318 -2.18 16.85 10.70
N SER A 319 -3.36 17.44 10.91
CA SER A 319 -3.78 17.99 12.21
C SER A 319 -3.91 16.92 13.29
N VAL A 320 -3.60 17.28 14.55
CA VAL A 320 -3.70 16.36 15.71
C VAL A 320 -5.13 15.88 15.88
N GLU A 321 -6.10 16.75 15.63
CA GLU A 321 -7.53 16.49 15.70
C GLU A 321 -7.94 15.41 14.70
N CYS A 322 -7.49 15.52 13.44
CA CYS A 322 -7.77 14.52 12.41
C CYS A 322 -7.15 13.16 12.76
N VAL A 323 -5.87 13.13 13.15
CA VAL A 323 -5.18 11.88 13.50
C VAL A 323 -5.85 11.22 14.71
N GLY A 324 -6.18 12.02 15.72
CA GLY A 324 -6.86 11.58 16.94
C GLY A 324 -8.22 10.96 16.63
N LEU A 325 -9.03 11.61 15.78
CA LEU A 325 -10.33 11.08 15.36
C LEU A 325 -10.20 9.76 14.60
N ILE A 326 -9.31 9.68 13.61
CA ILE A 326 -9.11 8.46 12.80
C ILE A 326 -8.63 7.31 13.68
N ASN A 327 -7.64 7.56 14.55
CA ASN A 327 -7.14 6.55 15.49
C ASN A 327 -8.24 6.10 16.46
N HIS A 328 -9.10 7.02 16.92
CA HIS A 328 -10.22 6.69 17.80
C HIS A 328 -11.25 5.82 17.11
N VAL A 329 -11.73 6.21 15.92
CA VAL A 329 -12.70 5.42 15.13
C VAL A 329 -12.12 4.04 14.79
N ALA A 330 -10.86 3.99 14.37
CA ALA A 330 -10.20 2.72 14.05
C ALA A 330 -10.04 1.79 15.28
N GLN A 331 -9.84 2.36 16.48
CA GLN A 331 -9.84 1.59 17.72
C GLN A 331 -11.24 1.06 18.05
N GLN A 332 -12.28 1.90 17.95
CA GLN A 332 -13.66 1.49 18.19
C GLN A 332 -14.09 0.37 17.23
N ASN A 333 -13.75 0.51 15.94
CA ASN A 333 -14.03 -0.53 14.95
C ASN A 333 -13.25 -1.82 15.25
N TRP A 334 -12.00 -1.73 15.70
CA TRP A 334 -11.25 -2.91 16.14
C TRP A 334 -11.93 -3.60 17.34
N ASP A 335 -12.40 -2.84 18.32
CA ASP A 335 -13.09 -3.39 19.50
C ASP A 335 -14.39 -4.12 19.08
N LEU A 336 -15.18 -3.52 18.20
CA LEU A 336 -16.38 -4.13 17.62
C LEU A 336 -16.06 -5.34 16.74
N TYR A 337 -14.99 -5.28 15.94
CA TYR A 337 -14.56 -6.37 15.08
C TYR A 337 -14.10 -7.57 15.91
N SER A 338 -13.31 -7.33 16.96
CA SER A 338 -12.70 -8.36 17.80
C SER A 338 -13.61 -8.91 18.90
N SER A 339 -14.71 -8.22 19.25
CA SER A 339 -15.69 -8.65 20.27
C SER A 339 -16.23 -10.06 20.03
N ASP A 340 -16.51 -10.79 21.12
CA ASP A 340 -17.21 -12.08 21.06
C ASP A 340 -18.71 -11.93 20.71
N THR A 341 -19.28 -10.75 20.93
CA THR A 341 -20.68 -10.43 20.61
C THR A 341 -20.80 -9.67 19.29
N LEU A 342 -21.96 -9.80 18.65
CA LEU A 342 -22.31 -9.09 17.41
C LEU A 342 -23.76 -8.58 17.50
N ASP A 343 -23.91 -7.28 17.74
CA ASP A 343 -25.22 -6.63 17.88
C ASP A 343 -25.67 -5.91 16.60
N HIS A 344 -24.72 -5.41 15.80
CA HIS A 344 -24.96 -4.66 14.56
C HIS A 344 -23.80 -4.83 13.58
N ASP A 345 -24.04 -4.53 12.30
CA ASP A 345 -22.99 -4.52 11.28
C ASP A 345 -21.88 -3.52 11.66
N LEU A 346 -20.64 -3.80 11.27
CA LEU A 346 -19.51 -2.93 11.55
C LEU A 346 -19.74 -1.54 10.91
N PRO A 347 -19.67 -0.43 11.67
CA PRO A 347 -20.02 0.89 11.13
C PRO A 347 -19.08 1.39 10.03
N GLY A 348 -17.80 1.00 10.10
CA GLY A 348 -16.77 1.32 9.12
C GLY A 348 -15.69 0.24 9.11
N HIS A 349 -14.90 0.20 8.05
CA HIS A 349 -13.96 -0.89 7.77
C HIS A 349 -12.55 -0.68 8.34
N LEU A 350 -12.15 0.56 8.64
CA LEU A 350 -10.82 0.89 9.13
C LEU A 350 -10.65 0.36 10.56
N LEU A 351 -9.72 -0.56 10.73
CA LEU A 351 -9.33 -1.13 12.01
C LEU A 351 -7.93 -0.65 12.37
N ARG A 352 -7.70 -0.33 13.64
CA ARG A 352 -6.35 -0.18 14.16
C ARG A 352 -5.57 -1.47 13.91
N TYR A 353 -4.37 -1.40 13.34
CA TYR A 353 -3.53 -2.60 13.22
C TYR A 353 -3.23 -3.15 14.63
N PRO A 354 -3.41 -4.46 14.90
CA PRO A 354 -3.52 -5.00 16.27
C PRO A 354 -2.19 -5.14 17.04
N ILE A 355 -1.44 -4.06 17.09
CA ILE A 355 -0.16 -3.90 17.78
C ILE A 355 -0.20 -2.71 18.75
N GLU A 356 0.65 -2.78 19.76
CA GLU A 356 0.99 -1.70 20.68
C GLU A 356 2.43 -1.26 20.48
N VAL A 357 2.65 0.05 20.56
CA VAL A 357 3.97 0.68 20.46
C VAL A 357 4.42 1.06 21.86
N THR A 358 5.53 0.51 22.32
CA THR A 358 6.09 0.81 23.64
C THR A 358 6.81 2.17 23.64
N ASN A 359 7.14 2.69 24.83
CA ASN A 359 7.83 3.97 25.00
C ASN A 359 9.25 4.02 24.40
N ASP A 360 9.82 2.90 23.98
CA ASP A 360 11.11 2.78 23.29
C ASP A 360 10.99 2.42 21.81
N GLY A 361 9.76 2.31 21.28
CA GLY A 361 9.48 2.03 19.87
C GLY A 361 9.46 0.55 19.51
N SER A 362 9.59 -0.36 20.49
CA SER A 362 9.35 -1.79 20.31
C SER A 362 7.85 -2.07 20.12
N LEU A 363 7.55 -3.23 19.52
CA LEU A 363 6.18 -3.65 19.28
C LEU A 363 5.76 -4.81 20.17
N THR A 364 4.52 -4.74 20.62
CA THR A 364 3.81 -5.83 21.30
C THR A 364 2.43 -6.00 20.67
N THR A 365 1.69 -7.03 21.05
CA THR A 365 0.28 -7.17 20.63
C THR A 365 -0.64 -6.37 21.55
N LEU A 366 -1.85 -6.07 21.08
CA LEU A 366 -2.91 -5.60 21.97
C LEU A 366 -3.15 -6.62 23.12
N PRO A 367 -3.59 -6.16 24.31
CA PRO A 367 -3.90 -7.06 25.43
C PRO A 367 -4.87 -8.17 25.01
N ALA A 368 -4.56 -9.41 25.39
CA ALA A 368 -5.33 -10.62 25.03
C ALA A 368 -5.43 -10.95 23.52
N THR A 369 -4.67 -10.27 22.64
CA THR A 369 -4.73 -10.46 21.19
C THR A 369 -3.42 -11.05 20.64
N GLN A 370 -3.03 -12.25 21.08
CA GLN A 370 -1.80 -12.89 20.59
C GLN A 370 -1.90 -13.32 19.11
N PHE A 371 -3.08 -13.78 18.71
CA PHE A 371 -3.38 -14.30 17.37
C PHE A 371 -4.41 -13.40 16.68
N PHE A 372 -4.45 -13.42 15.35
CA PHE A 372 -5.55 -12.78 14.64
C PHE A 372 -6.89 -13.42 15.02
N PRO A 373 -7.98 -12.64 15.15
CA PRO A 373 -9.29 -13.18 15.47
C PRO A 373 -9.65 -14.38 14.58
N ASP A 374 -10.17 -15.43 15.19
CA ASP A 374 -10.58 -16.68 14.53
C ASP A 374 -9.44 -17.57 14.00
N THR A 375 -8.18 -17.19 14.16
CA THR A 375 -7.00 -17.96 13.69
C THR A 375 -6.16 -18.51 14.84
N LYS A 376 -5.11 -19.27 14.52
CA LYS A 376 -4.00 -19.59 15.44
C LYS A 376 -2.70 -18.90 15.00
N ALA A 377 -2.80 -17.89 14.15
CA ALA A 377 -1.66 -17.23 13.51
C ALA A 377 -1.17 -16.05 14.35
N PRO A 378 0.09 -16.06 14.81
CA PRO A 378 0.66 -14.94 15.55
C PRO A 378 0.62 -13.64 14.74
N ILE A 379 0.18 -12.55 15.39
CA ILE A 379 0.08 -11.22 14.76
C ILE A 379 1.48 -10.66 14.41
N LEU A 380 2.44 -10.88 15.30
CA LEU A 380 3.82 -10.42 15.17
C LEU A 380 4.65 -11.24 14.17
N GLY A 381 4.06 -12.27 13.58
CA GLY A 381 4.76 -13.19 12.70
C GLY A 381 5.74 -14.10 13.42
N ALA A 382 6.48 -14.88 12.63
CA ALA A 382 7.56 -15.71 13.10
C ALA A 382 8.61 -15.85 11.99
N LYS A 383 9.89 -15.72 12.39
CA LYS A 383 11.02 -15.97 11.48
C LYS A 383 10.94 -17.42 10.95
N SER A 384 11.06 -17.58 9.64
CA SER A 384 11.15 -18.91 9.03
C SER A 384 12.58 -19.43 9.09
N GLU A 385 12.75 -20.69 9.47
CA GLU A 385 14.06 -21.38 9.48
C GLU A 385 14.39 -22.05 8.13
N TYR A 386 13.47 -22.02 7.15
CA TYR A 386 13.62 -22.74 5.90
C TYR A 386 13.32 -21.92 4.63
N LEU A 387 12.56 -20.83 4.74
CA LEU A 387 12.33 -19.93 3.61
C LEU A 387 13.45 -18.88 3.57
N PRO A 388 14.27 -18.82 2.52
CA PRO A 388 15.27 -17.77 2.40
C PRO A 388 14.60 -16.39 2.25
N PRO A 389 15.19 -15.31 2.79
CA PRO A 389 14.63 -13.96 2.72
C PRO A 389 14.24 -13.53 1.30
N ILE A 390 15.03 -13.87 0.28
CA ILE A 390 14.76 -13.54 -1.13
C ILE A 390 13.35 -13.92 -1.62
N LEU A 391 12.71 -14.93 -1.02
CA LEU A 391 11.34 -15.34 -1.38
C LEU A 391 10.25 -14.54 -0.65
N THR A 392 10.56 -14.00 0.54
CA THR A 392 9.59 -13.42 1.49
C THR A 392 9.81 -11.92 1.74
N THR A 393 10.88 -11.34 1.21
CA THR A 393 11.19 -9.90 1.25
C THR A 393 10.84 -9.18 -0.04
#